data_AF-A0A2V7KXC8-F1
#
_entry.id   AF-A0A2V7KXC8-F1
#
_cell.length_a   1.000
_cell.length_b   1.000
_cell.length_c   1.000
_cell.angle_alpha   90.00
_cell.angle_beta   90.00
_cell.angle_gamma   90.00
#
_symmetry.space_group_name_H-M   'P 1'
#
loop_
_entity.id
_entity.type
_entity.pdbx_description
1 polymer ?
#
loop_
_entity_poly.entity_id
_entity_poly.type
_entity_poly.pdbx_seq_one_letter_code
_entity_poly.pdbx_strand_id
1 'polypeptide(L)'
;MVAAKHMAWACLVLSNPASLGATPLKPLYVVSPEYTAAMLFAASGLALAAMRRAPGGVTAAMMVPQQFLMILAASGSLTAILSAQYGDGEFRPLSFIAADQSIHVILALWHVFVLATWFRRPV
;
A
#
# COMPACT_ATOMS: atom_id res chain seq x y z
N MET A 1 -5.12 -9.73 -3.56
CA MET A 1 -5.19 -8.43 -4.29
C MET A 1 -4.14 -7.44 -3.81
N VAL A 2 -4.07 -7.10 -2.51
CA VAL A 2 -3.11 -6.09 -2.01
C VAL A 2 -1.65 -6.52 -2.19
N ALA A 3 -1.30 -7.78 -1.93
CA ALA A 3 0.07 -8.28 -2.14
C ALA A 3 0.50 -8.12 -3.61
N ALA A 4 -0.35 -8.51 -4.55
CA ALA A 4 -0.09 -8.33 -5.98
C ALA A 4 0.11 -6.85 -6.36
N LYS A 5 -0.65 -5.93 -5.73
CA LYS A 5 -0.49 -4.48 -5.93
C LYS A 5 0.87 -3.97 -5.45
N HIS A 6 1.31 -4.36 -4.25
CA HIS A 6 2.64 -3.99 -3.75
C HIS A 6 3.75 -4.59 -4.61
N MET A 7 3.62 -5.83 -5.08
CA MET A 7 4.56 -6.40 -6.04
C MET A 7 4.61 -5.61 -7.36
N ALA A 8 3.45 -5.23 -7.91
CA ALA A 8 3.38 -4.43 -9.13
C ALA A 8 4.06 -3.06 -8.94
N TRP A 9 3.84 -2.40 -7.80
CA TRP A 9 4.54 -1.17 -7.47
C TRP A 9 6.03 -1.37 -7.27
N ALA A 10 6.47 -2.46 -6.65
CA ALA A 10 7.89 -2.75 -6.49
C ALA A 10 8.58 -2.88 -7.86
N CYS A 11 7.97 -3.64 -8.79
CA CYS A 11 8.45 -3.75 -10.17
C CYS A 11 8.48 -2.39 -10.87
N LEU A 12 7.43 -1.58 -10.70
CA LEU A 12 7.32 -0.26 -11.31
C LEU A 12 8.41 0.70 -10.80
N VAL A 13 8.66 0.73 -9.49
CA VAL A 13 9.69 1.57 -8.86
C VAL A 13 11.09 1.17 -9.32
N LEU A 14 11.37 -0.13 -9.45
CA LEU A 14 12.65 -0.62 -9.97
C LEU A 14 12.84 -0.32 -11.45
N SER A 15 11.75 -0.36 -12.24
CA SER A 15 11.82 -0.12 -13.68
C SER A 15 11.85 1.37 -14.03
N ASN A 16 11.20 2.19 -13.22
CA ASN A 16 11.14 3.64 -13.38
C ASN A 16 10.98 4.32 -12.01
N PRO A 17 12.07 4.78 -11.37
CA PRO A 17 12.02 5.45 -10.07
C PRO A 17 11.12 6.70 -10.03
N ALA A 18 10.94 7.39 -11.17
CA ALA A 18 10.04 8.55 -11.25
C ALA A 18 8.57 8.18 -10.96
N SER A 19 8.20 6.90 -11.08
CA SER A 19 6.88 6.39 -10.73
C SER A 19 6.51 6.57 -9.25
N LEU A 20 7.47 6.80 -8.35
CA LEU A 20 7.18 7.14 -6.95
C LEU A 20 6.36 8.44 -6.83
N GLY A 21 6.54 9.38 -7.76
CA GLY A 21 5.75 10.62 -7.81
C GLY A 21 4.33 10.39 -8.34
N ALA A 22 4.13 9.44 -9.24
CA ALA A 22 2.80 9.14 -9.80
C ALA A 22 2.00 8.14 -8.96
N THR A 23 2.64 7.43 -8.04
CA THR A 23 2.00 6.45 -7.15
C THR A 23 1.69 7.05 -5.78
N PRO A 24 0.81 6.43 -4.98
CA PRO A 24 0.54 6.88 -3.61
C PRO A 24 1.72 6.68 -2.65
N LEU A 25 2.86 6.22 -3.14
CA LEU A 25 4.05 5.89 -2.37
C LEU A 25 4.97 7.09 -2.15
N LYS A 26 4.55 8.31 -2.52
CA LYS A 26 5.31 9.55 -2.25
C LYS A 26 5.85 9.65 -0.82
N PRO A 27 5.15 9.22 0.26
CA PRO A 27 5.73 9.24 1.60
C PRO A 27 7.02 8.41 1.76
N LEU A 28 7.25 7.44 0.88
CA LEU A 28 8.47 6.62 0.83
C LEU A 28 9.57 7.23 -0.03
N TYR A 29 9.39 8.43 -0.60
CA TYR A 29 10.41 9.10 -1.43
C TYR A 29 11.70 9.43 -0.68
N VAL A 30 11.66 9.41 0.66
CA VAL A 30 12.82 9.64 1.54
C VAL A 30 13.76 8.44 1.63
N VAL A 31 13.35 7.25 1.18
CA VAL A 31 14.20 6.07 1.07
C VAL A 31 14.54 5.80 -0.39
N SER A 32 15.65 5.09 -0.66
CA SER A 32 16.02 4.80 -2.05
C SER A 32 14.94 3.94 -2.75
N PRO A 33 14.82 4.02 -4.09
CA PRO A 33 13.89 3.19 -4.86
C PRO A 33 14.07 1.69 -4.57
N GLU A 34 15.31 1.23 -4.41
CA GLU A 34 15.65 -0.16 -4.11
C GLU A 34 15.13 -0.58 -2.73
N TYR A 35 15.29 0.26 -1.71
CA TYR A 35 14.74 0.01 -0.38
C TYR A 35 13.21 -0.01 -0.40
N THR A 36 12.58 0.91 -1.13
CA THR A 36 11.11 0.93 -1.29
C THR A 36 10.63 -0.38 -1.91
N ALA A 37 11.26 -0.80 -3.01
CA ALA A 37 10.91 -2.05 -3.70
C ALA A 37 11.13 -3.27 -2.79
N ALA A 38 12.24 -3.32 -2.04
CA ALA A 38 12.52 -4.39 -1.10
C ALA A 38 11.45 -4.47 0.00
N MET A 39 11.02 -3.33 0.56
CA MET A 39 9.93 -3.28 1.55
C MET A 39 8.61 -3.80 0.98
N LEU A 40 8.26 -3.38 -0.23
CA LEU A 40 7.03 -3.81 -0.92
C LEU A 40 7.05 -5.33 -1.22
N PHE A 41 8.18 -5.86 -1.69
CA PHE A 41 8.34 -7.30 -1.91
C PHE A 41 8.30 -8.09 -0.60
N ALA A 42 8.99 -7.63 0.45
CA ALA A 42 9.02 -8.29 1.74
C ALA A 42 7.61 -8.36 2.37
N ALA A 43 6.88 -7.24 2.37
CA ALA A 43 5.50 -7.20 2.87
C ALA A 43 4.58 -8.13 2.07
N SER A 44 4.73 -8.16 0.74
CA SER A 44 3.96 -9.05 -0.13
C SER A 44 4.28 -10.52 0.14
N GLY A 45 5.56 -10.87 0.31
CA GLY A 45 6.01 -12.22 0.63
C GLY A 45 5.46 -12.71 1.97
N LEU A 46 5.49 -11.87 3.01
CA LEU A 46 4.88 -12.18 4.31
C LEU A 46 3.37 -12.37 4.20
N ALA A 47 2.68 -11.50 3.46
CA ALA A 47 1.24 -11.63 3.25
C ALA A 47 0.89 -12.96 2.54
N LEU A 48 1.65 -13.35 1.51
CA LEU A 48 1.46 -14.62 0.81
C LEU A 48 1.77 -15.83 1.71
N ALA A 49 2.82 -15.76 2.53
CA ALA A 49 3.18 -16.81 3.46
C ALA A 49 2.10 -17.02 4.54
N ALA A 50 1.53 -15.93 5.06
CA ALA A 50 0.46 -15.95 6.05
C ALA A 50 -0.83 -16.63 5.56
N MET A 51 -1.04 -16.74 4.24
CA MET A 51 -2.15 -17.49 3.66
C MET A 51 -1.98 -19.01 3.76
N ARG A 52 -0.78 -19.53 4.07
CA ARG A 52 -0.48 -20.98 4.11
C ARG A 52 -0.89 -21.66 5.43
N ARG A 53 -2.05 -21.31 6.00
CA ARG A 53 -2.61 -21.86 7.26
C ARG A 53 -1.80 -21.57 8.53
N ALA A 54 -1.37 -20.33 8.72
CA ALA A 54 -0.88 -19.90 10.03
C ALA A 54 -2.06 -19.70 11.03
N PRO A 55 -1.84 -19.85 12.35
CA PRO A 55 -2.80 -19.47 13.38
C PRO A 55 -3.25 -18.01 13.22
N GLY A 56 -4.49 -17.69 13.61
CA GLY A 56 -5.09 -16.38 13.34
C GLY A 56 -4.25 -15.18 13.80
N GLY A 57 -3.67 -15.26 15.00
CA GLY A 57 -2.77 -14.22 15.51
C GLY A 57 -1.44 -14.12 14.75
N VAL A 58 -0.89 -15.24 14.28
CA VAL A 58 0.34 -15.26 13.46
C VAL A 58 0.06 -14.68 12.07
N THR A 59 -1.05 -15.08 11.44
CA THR A 59 -1.52 -14.49 10.19
C THR A 59 -1.67 -12.97 10.35
N ALA A 60 -2.27 -12.51 11.44
CA ALA A 60 -2.45 -11.08 11.68
C ALA A 60 -1.11 -10.35 11.84
N ALA A 61 -0.18 -10.88 12.64
CA ALA A 61 1.16 -10.29 12.81
C ALA A 61 1.92 -10.19 11.48
N MET A 62 1.89 -11.24 10.65
CA MET A 62 2.54 -11.25 9.34
C MET A 62 1.91 -10.27 8.33
N MET A 63 0.65 -9.88 8.53
CA MET A 63 -0.06 -8.91 7.70
C MET A 63 0.15 -7.45 8.14
N VAL A 64 0.77 -7.20 9.29
CA VAL A 64 1.05 -5.84 9.79
C VAL A 64 1.89 -5.01 8.81
N PRO A 65 3.01 -5.51 8.24
CA PRO A 65 3.78 -4.75 7.26
C PRO A 65 2.96 -4.37 6.02
N GLN A 66 2.11 -5.28 5.57
CA GLN A 66 1.19 -5.04 4.45
C GLN A 66 0.17 -3.94 4.79
N GLN A 67 -0.38 -3.94 6.01
CA GLN A 67 -1.29 -2.91 6.48
C GLN A 67 -0.61 -1.54 6.60
N PHE A 68 0.61 -1.51 7.14
CA PHE A 68 1.38 -0.27 7.29
C PHE A 68 1.58 0.44 5.94
N LEU A 69 2.02 -0.30 4.91
CA LEU A 69 2.21 0.24 3.57
C LEU A 69 0.90 0.75 2.94
N MET A 70 -0.23 0.11 3.22
CA MET A 70 -1.53 0.61 2.77
C MET A 70 -1.95 1.90 3.47
N ILE A 71 -1.67 2.07 4.76
CA ILE A 71 -1.97 3.32 5.46
C ILE A 71 -1.14 4.46 4.89
N LEU A 72 0.15 4.21 4.61
CA LEU A 72 1.00 5.19 3.93
C LEU A 72 0.50 5.51 2.52
N ALA A 73 0.09 4.50 1.75
CA ALA A 73 -0.48 4.72 0.42
C ALA A 73 -1.79 5.54 0.51
N ALA A 74 -2.65 5.23 1.48
CA ALA A 74 -3.90 5.96 1.69
C ALA A 74 -3.67 7.42 2.09
N SER A 75 -2.65 7.72 2.91
CA SER A 75 -2.30 9.11 3.25
C SER A 75 -1.76 9.88 2.05
N GLY A 76 -0.93 9.23 1.21
CA GLY A 76 -0.48 9.77 -0.07
C GLY A 76 -1.64 10.05 -1.03
N SER A 77 -2.56 9.10 -1.16
CA SER A 77 -3.79 9.25 -1.94
C SER A 77 -4.68 10.39 -1.45
N LEU A 78 -4.89 10.50 -0.14
CA LEU A 78 -5.71 11.57 0.44
C LEU A 78 -5.07 12.93 0.19
N THR A 79 -3.74 13.04 0.35
CA THR A 79 -2.99 14.25 0.04
C THR A 79 -3.17 14.63 -1.44
N ALA A 80 -3.07 13.67 -2.35
CA ALA A 80 -3.23 13.92 -3.78
C ALA A 80 -4.65 14.41 -4.13
N ILE A 81 -5.68 13.81 -3.52
CA ILE A 81 -7.07 14.23 -3.70
C ILE A 81 -7.28 15.65 -3.18
N LEU A 82 -6.87 15.94 -1.94
CA LEU A 82 -7.10 17.24 -1.31
C LEU A 82 -6.36 18.37 -2.02
N SER A 83 -5.18 18.09 -2.57
CA SER A 83 -4.38 19.09 -3.31
C SER A 83 -4.71 19.16 -4.80
N ALA A 84 -5.61 18.30 -5.31
CA ALA A 84 -5.86 18.12 -6.74
C ALA A 84 -4.57 17.94 -7.58
N GLN A 85 -3.56 17.28 -6.99
CA GLN A 85 -2.20 17.20 -7.53
C GLN A 85 -1.57 15.86 -7.14
N TYR A 86 -0.96 15.16 -8.10
CA TYR A 86 -0.21 13.94 -7.79
C TYR A 86 1.12 14.25 -7.10
N GLY A 87 1.86 13.21 -6.72
CA GLY A 87 3.16 13.38 -6.10
C GLY A 87 4.22 13.97 -7.02
N ASP A 88 4.03 13.87 -8.33
CA ASP A 88 4.82 14.46 -9.41
C ASP A 88 4.67 15.99 -9.54
N GLY A 89 3.66 16.57 -8.90
CA GLY A 89 3.38 18.01 -8.96
C GLY A 89 2.47 18.43 -10.11
N GLU A 90 1.93 17.50 -10.90
CA GLU A 90 0.97 17.85 -11.96
C GLU A 90 -0.46 17.98 -11.40
N PHE A 91 -1.11 19.09 -11.72
CA PHE A 91 -2.53 19.28 -11.43
C PHE A 91 -3.39 18.47 -12.39
N ARG A 92 -4.37 17.74 -11.85
CA ARG A 92 -5.37 17.00 -12.64
C ARG A 92 -6.77 17.24 -12.08
N PRO A 93 -7.85 17.06 -12.89
CA PRO A 93 -9.21 17.27 -12.41
C PRO A 93 -9.50 16.46 -11.14
N LEU A 94 -10.14 17.09 -10.15
CA LEU A 94 -10.40 16.47 -8.86
C LEU A 94 -11.15 15.13 -8.99
N SER A 95 -12.13 15.05 -9.91
CA SER A 95 -12.88 13.83 -10.17
C SER A 95 -12.00 12.69 -10.69
N PHE A 96 -11.01 13.00 -11.52
CA PHE A 96 -10.04 12.01 -12.03
C PHE A 96 -9.16 11.49 -10.89
N ILE A 97 -8.58 12.38 -10.09
CA ILE A 97 -7.72 12.00 -8.96
C ILE A 97 -8.52 11.23 -7.91
N ALA A 98 -9.72 11.70 -7.56
CA ALA A 98 -10.57 11.03 -6.59
C ALA A 98 -10.96 9.61 -7.04
N ALA A 99 -11.31 9.43 -8.31
CA ALA A 99 -11.63 8.12 -8.86
C ALA A 99 -10.42 7.16 -8.79
N ASP A 100 -9.23 7.62 -9.19
CA ASP A 100 -8.01 6.83 -9.18
C ASP A 100 -7.49 6.51 -7.76
N GLN A 101 -7.55 7.49 -6.85
CA GLN A 101 -6.90 7.41 -5.55
C GLN A 101 -7.81 6.85 -4.45
N SER A 102 -9.14 6.99 -4.54
CA SER A 102 -10.09 6.56 -3.50
C SER A 102 -9.99 5.06 -3.18
N ILE A 103 -9.67 4.21 -4.16
CA ILE A 103 -9.54 2.77 -3.94
C ILE A 103 -8.44 2.44 -2.93
N HIS A 104 -7.38 3.24 -2.83
CA HIS A 104 -6.31 3.04 -1.85
C HIS A 104 -6.81 3.27 -0.43
N VAL A 105 -7.59 4.34 -0.24
CA VAL A 105 -8.21 4.69 1.04
C VAL A 105 -9.20 3.61 1.46
N ILE A 106 -10.08 3.19 0.54
CA ILE A 106 -11.06 2.13 0.80
C ILE A 106 -10.38 0.82 1.17
N LEU A 107 -9.34 0.41 0.43
CA LEU A 107 -8.61 -0.83 0.71
C LEU A 107 -7.87 -0.79 2.05
N ALA A 108 -7.27 0.34 2.41
CA ALA A 108 -6.59 0.50 3.69
C ALA A 108 -7.56 0.33 4.86
N LEU A 109 -8.73 0.97 4.80
CA LEU A 109 -9.78 0.85 5.82
C LEU A 109 -10.36 -0.56 5.90
N TRP A 110 -10.68 -1.15 4.74
CA TRP A 110 -11.17 -2.53 4.67
C TRP A 110 -10.18 -3.52 5.27
N HIS A 111 -8.89 -3.36 4.99
CA HIS A 111 -7.88 -4.28 5.50
C HIS A 111 -7.62 -4.09 7.00
N VAL A 112 -7.77 -2.89 7.57
CA VAL A 112 -7.82 -2.71 9.05
C VAL A 112 -8.93 -3.58 9.62
N PHE A 113 -10.14 -3.48 9.07
CA PHE A 113 -11.29 -4.22 9.54
C PHE A 113 -11.03 -5.74 9.49
N VAL A 114 -10.55 -6.24 8.34
CA VAL A 114 -10.20 -7.66 8.18
C VAL A 114 -9.15 -8.06 9.21
N LEU A 115 -8.05 -7.31 9.34
CA LEU A 115 -6.96 -7.64 10.26
C LEU A 115 -7.43 -7.70 11.71
N ALA A 116 -8.29 -6.76 12.13
CA ALA A 116 -8.88 -6.76 13.46
C ALA A 116 -9.73 -8.01 13.73
N THR A 117 -10.42 -8.56 12.71
CA THR A 117 -11.14 -9.84 12.87
C THR A 117 -10.21 -11.02 13.05
N TRP A 118 -9.04 -11.03 12.39
CA TRP A 118 -8.05 -12.11 12.52
C TRP A 118 -7.39 -12.15 13.90
N PHE A 119 -7.11 -10.99 14.50
CA PHE A 119 -6.64 -10.91 15.88
C PHE A 119 -7.63 -11.46 16.91
N ARG A 120 -8.92 -11.48 16.57
CA ARG A 120 -9.99 -11.95 17.46
C ARG A 120 -10.35 -13.42 17.27
N ARG A 121 -9.75 -14.11 16.28
CA ARG A 121 -10.01 -15.54 16.06
C ARG A 121 -9.23 -16.36 17.09
N PRO A 122 -9.90 -17.20 17.90
CA PRO A 122 -9.20 -18.17 18.74
C PRO A 122 -8.39 -19.14 17.86
N VAL A 123 -7.23 -19.54 18.36
CA VAL A 123 -6.28 -20.46 17.69
C VAL A 123 -6.89 -21.85 17.56
#